data_AF-A0ABD3T428-F1
#
_entry.id   AF-A0ABD3T428-F1
#
_cell.length_a   1.000
_cell.length_b   1.000
_cell.length_c   1.000
_cell.angle_alpha   90.00
_cell.angle_beta   90.00
_cell.angle_gamma   90.00
#
_symmetry.space_group_name_H-M   'P 1'
#
loop_
_entity.id
_entity.type
_entity.pdbx_description
1 polymer ?
#
loop_
_entity_poly.entity_id
_entity_poly.type
_entity_poly.pdbx_seq_one_letter_code
_entity_poly.pdbx_strand_id
1 'polypeptide(L)'
;MSNPDVCRDRYGSFQPDVFKLFSCSMCYTYLFPREGHLEPNSTSPTHLVPRDPDGPYPEGTSVIADVENSNAVHKVCKTLTSDDCSRWTRCCHAAIRCCNRQLNEPLRNTTDLFCPRTWDGFGCFGDTDASQRVHINCPLYIEHASPWGK
;
A
#
# COMPACT_ATOMS: atom_id res chain seq x y z
N MET A 1 22.38 -1.70 -18.04
CA MET A 1 21.01 -2.19 -17.79
C MET A 1 20.29 -1.04 -17.12
N SER A 2 19.31 -0.44 -17.78
CA SER A 2 18.47 0.61 -17.20
C SER A 2 17.71 0.05 -16.00
N ASN A 3 17.54 0.87 -14.95
CA ASN A 3 16.61 0.53 -13.88
C ASN A 3 15.23 0.42 -14.55
N PRO A 4 14.50 -0.71 -14.46
CA PRO A 4 13.13 -0.69 -14.93
C PRO A 4 12.38 0.35 -14.09
N ASP A 5 11.75 1.32 -14.75
CA ASP A 5 10.99 2.42 -14.13
C ASP A 5 9.69 1.89 -13.51
N VAL A 6 9.81 0.91 -12.61
CA VAL A 6 8.71 0.18 -11.99
C VAL A 6 9.00 -0.06 -10.52
N CYS A 7 7.93 -0.13 -9.75
CA CYS A 7 7.95 -0.42 -8.34
C CYS A 7 7.37 -1.82 -8.10
N ARG A 8 8.12 -2.63 -7.36
CA ARG A 8 7.77 -4.00 -7.05
C ARG A 8 7.00 -4.07 -5.73
N ASP A 9 5.92 -4.82 -5.76
CA ASP A 9 5.19 -5.29 -4.60
C ASP A 9 5.12 -6.83 -4.59
N ARG A 10 4.35 -7.42 -3.67
CA ARG A 10 4.15 -8.88 -3.57
C ARG A 10 3.39 -9.52 -4.76
N TYR A 11 2.56 -8.78 -5.47
CA TYR A 11 1.76 -9.22 -6.62
C TYR A 11 2.44 -8.97 -7.96
N GLY A 12 3.40 -8.05 -8.04
CA GLY A 12 4.16 -7.83 -9.27
C GLY A 12 4.95 -6.54 -9.30
N SER A 13 5.24 -6.07 -10.51
CA SER A 13 5.92 -4.79 -10.75
C SER A 13 4.99 -3.86 -11.52
N PHE A 14 4.84 -2.63 -11.03
CA PHE A 14 3.89 -1.66 -11.55
C PHE A 14 4.60 -0.34 -11.89
N GLN A 15 4.07 0.39 -12.87
CA GLN A 15 4.45 1.79 -13.07
C GLN A 15 4.13 2.62 -11.81
N PRO A 16 4.89 3.67 -11.47
CA PRO A 16 4.74 4.38 -10.19
C PRO A 16 3.33 4.96 -9.96
N ASP A 17 2.69 5.43 -11.03
CA ASP A 17 1.32 5.96 -11.04
C ASP A 17 0.26 4.89 -10.75
N VAL A 18 0.47 3.67 -11.24
CA VAL A 18 -0.38 2.51 -10.92
C VAL A 18 -0.07 1.99 -9.52
N PHE A 19 1.21 1.89 -9.17
CA PHE A 19 1.69 1.38 -7.90
C PHE A 19 1.10 2.15 -6.72
N LYS A 20 1.06 3.49 -6.79
CA LYS A 20 0.53 4.31 -5.69
C LYS A 20 -0.96 4.01 -5.44
N LEU A 21 -1.75 3.85 -6.50
CA LEU A 21 -3.19 3.60 -6.40
C LEU A 21 -3.48 2.18 -5.91
N PHE A 22 -2.79 1.21 -6.52
CA PHE A 22 -2.91 -0.20 -6.14
C PHE A 22 -2.47 -0.44 -4.69
N SER A 23 -1.32 0.11 -4.28
CA SER A 23 -0.85 -0.06 -2.90
C SER A 23 -1.79 0.61 -1.90
N CYS A 24 -2.39 1.75 -2.27
CA CYS A 24 -3.38 2.42 -1.43
C CYS A 24 -4.69 1.64 -1.27
N SER A 25 -5.19 0.98 -2.32
CA SER A 25 -6.37 0.13 -2.19
C SER A 25 -6.06 -1.09 -1.32
N MET A 26 -4.88 -1.69 -1.48
CA MET A 26 -4.44 -2.83 -0.67
C MET A 26 -4.18 -2.43 0.80
N CYS A 27 -3.64 -1.23 1.04
CA CYS A 27 -3.53 -0.66 2.39
C CYS A 27 -4.89 -0.63 3.10
N TYR A 28 -5.97 -0.27 2.40
CA TYR A 28 -7.32 -0.28 2.98
C TYR A 28 -7.72 -1.71 3.41
N THR A 29 -7.56 -2.68 2.51
CA THR A 29 -7.87 -4.09 2.77
C THR A 29 -7.09 -4.66 3.95
N TYR A 30 -5.79 -4.35 4.03
CA TYR A 30 -4.91 -4.91 5.04
C TYR A 30 -5.09 -4.26 6.41
N LEU A 31 -5.42 -2.98 6.45
CA LEU A 31 -5.68 -2.28 7.70
C LEU A 31 -7.07 -2.55 8.26
N PHE A 32 -8.07 -2.76 7.39
CA PHE A 32 -9.48 -2.89 7.80
C PHE A 32 -10.13 -4.16 7.23
N PRO A 33 -9.57 -5.37 7.48
CA PRO A 33 -10.06 -6.60 6.84
C PRO A 33 -11.51 -6.96 7.21
N ARG A 34 -12.00 -6.48 8.35
CA ARG A 34 -13.36 -6.74 8.86
C ARG A 34 -14.23 -5.49 9.00
N GLU A 35 -13.61 -4.36 9.32
CA GLU A 35 -14.31 -3.11 9.64
C GLU A 35 -14.42 -2.16 8.44
N GLY A 36 -13.69 -2.44 7.36
CA GLY A 36 -13.73 -1.63 6.15
C GLY A 36 -15.03 -1.82 5.36
N HIS A 37 -15.69 -0.72 5.01
CA HIS A 37 -16.88 -0.68 4.17
C HIS A 37 -16.59 -0.69 2.66
N LEU A 38 -15.31 -0.63 2.29
CA LEU A 38 -14.85 -0.69 0.92
C LEU A 38 -13.92 -1.89 0.69
N GLU A 39 -13.85 -2.36 -0.55
CA GLU A 39 -12.90 -3.39 -0.98
C GLU A 39 -12.33 -3.08 -2.37
N PRO A 40 -11.15 -3.60 -2.74
CA PRO A 40 -10.58 -3.40 -4.06
C PRO A 40 -11.49 -3.98 -5.14
N ASN A 41 -11.72 -3.22 -6.20
CA ASN A 41 -12.46 -3.71 -7.36
C ASN A 41 -11.70 -4.86 -8.04
N SER A 42 -12.38 -5.96 -8.32
CA SER A 42 -11.80 -7.17 -8.91
C SER A 42 -11.19 -6.97 -10.30
N THR A 43 -11.67 -5.98 -11.06
CA THR A 43 -11.22 -5.67 -12.42
C THR A 43 -10.27 -4.48 -12.46
N SER A 44 -10.45 -3.52 -11.54
CA SER A 44 -9.61 -2.33 -11.42
C SER A 44 -9.15 -2.15 -9.97
N PRO A 45 -8.14 -2.91 -9.51
CA PRO A 45 -7.73 -2.90 -8.11
C PRO A 45 -7.10 -1.58 -7.67
N THR A 46 -7.03 -0.55 -8.53
CA THR A 46 -6.71 0.84 -8.15
C THR A 46 -7.93 1.60 -7.58
N HIS A 47 -9.12 1.03 -7.71
CA HIS A 47 -10.38 1.54 -7.19
C HIS A 47 -10.89 0.69 -6.03
N LEU A 48 -11.57 1.35 -5.12
CA LEU A 48 -12.33 0.78 -4.02
C LEU A 48 -13.82 0.85 -4.35
N VAL A 49 -14.55 -0.23 -4.08
CA VAL A 49 -16.00 -0.35 -4.25
C VAL A 49 -16.66 -0.68 -2.92
N PRO A 50 -17.95 -0.32 -2.71
CA PRO A 50 -18.69 -0.69 -1.52
C PRO A 50 -18.73 -2.20 -1.31
N ARG A 51 -18.45 -2.63 -0.08
CA ARG A 51 -18.54 -4.03 0.36
C ARG A 51 -19.92 -4.38 0.91
N ASP A 52 -20.54 -3.42 1.60
CA ASP A 52 -21.79 -3.61 2.34
C ASP A 52 -22.92 -2.76 1.72
N PRO A 53 -24.13 -3.33 1.50
CA PRO A 53 -25.27 -2.58 0.95
C PRO A 53 -25.74 -1.41 1.82
N ASP A 54 -25.59 -1.54 3.14
CA ASP A 54 -25.96 -0.52 4.13
C ASP A 54 -24.81 0.49 4.40
N GLY A 55 -23.73 0.40 3.62
CA GLY A 55 -22.57 1.26 3.75
C GLY A 55 -22.85 2.72 3.35
N PRO A 56 -21.87 3.62 3.57
CA PRO A 56 -21.99 5.06 3.27
C PRO A 56 -22.08 5.41 1.76
N TYR A 57 -22.01 4.39 0.90
CA TYR A 57 -22.02 4.52 -0.56
C TYR A 57 -22.99 3.52 -1.19
N PRO A 58 -23.77 3.93 -2.20
CA PRO A 58 -24.65 3.03 -2.93
C PRO A 58 -23.86 2.06 -3.81
N GLU A 59 -24.49 0.93 -4.15
CA GLU A 59 -23.98 -0.04 -5.11
C GLU A 59 -23.58 0.64 -6.44
N GLY A 60 -22.50 0.16 -7.06
CA GLY A 60 -21.93 0.74 -8.29
C GLY A 60 -21.04 1.96 -8.08
N THR A 61 -20.93 2.49 -6.85
CA THR A 61 -19.93 3.52 -6.53
C THR A 61 -18.52 2.97 -6.73
N SER A 62 -17.65 3.77 -7.34
CA SER A 62 -16.21 3.47 -7.48
C SER A 62 -15.40 4.68 -7.01
N VAL A 63 -14.47 4.45 -6.09
CA VAL A 63 -13.60 5.48 -5.51
C VAL A 63 -12.15 5.14 -5.81
N ILE A 64 -11.45 6.01 -6.53
CA ILE A 64 -10.02 5.84 -6.78
C ILE A 64 -9.24 5.94 -5.45
N ALA A 65 -8.31 5.02 -5.20
CA ALA A 65 -7.50 5.01 -3.99
C ALA A 65 -6.28 5.94 -4.13
N ASP A 66 -6.51 7.23 -4.37
CA ASP A 66 -5.45 8.22 -4.59
C ASP A 66 -5.26 9.11 -3.35
N VAL A 67 -4.16 8.91 -2.62
CA VAL A 67 -3.84 9.71 -1.42
C VAL A 67 -3.39 11.14 -1.75
N GLU A 68 -3.00 11.42 -2.99
CA GLU A 68 -2.54 12.74 -3.43
C GLU A 68 -3.72 13.61 -3.93
N ASN A 69 -4.88 12.99 -4.15
CA ASN A 69 -6.11 13.68 -4.56
C ASN A 69 -7.03 13.88 -3.35
N SER A 70 -7.21 15.13 -2.91
CA SER A 70 -8.01 15.47 -1.73
C SER A 70 -9.47 15.02 -1.81
N ASN A 71 -10.08 15.02 -3.00
CA ASN A 71 -11.44 14.53 -3.20
C ASN A 71 -11.51 13.00 -3.06
N ALA A 72 -10.51 12.27 -3.57
CA ALA A 72 -10.41 10.82 -3.39
C ALA A 72 -10.19 10.47 -1.91
N VAL A 73 -9.27 11.16 -1.22
CA VAL A 73 -9.05 11.02 0.23
C VAL A 73 -10.34 11.29 0.99
N HIS A 74 -11.05 12.37 0.69
CA HIS A 74 -12.33 12.68 1.35
C HIS A 74 -13.35 11.55 1.17
N LYS A 75 -13.45 10.97 -0.04
CA LYS A 75 -14.37 9.86 -0.30
C LYS A 75 -14.00 8.60 0.47
N VAL A 76 -12.74 8.19 0.47
CA VAL A 76 -12.30 7.01 1.23
C VAL A 76 -12.49 7.25 2.74
N CYS A 77 -12.03 8.39 3.25
CA CYS A 77 -12.08 8.71 4.67
C CYS A 77 -13.49 8.96 5.20
N LYS A 78 -14.48 9.27 4.35
CA LYS A 78 -15.90 9.28 4.76
C LYS A 78 -16.35 7.91 5.31
N THR A 79 -15.69 6.83 4.90
CA THR A 79 -15.98 5.46 5.35
C THR A 79 -15.19 5.02 6.59
N LEU A 80 -14.34 5.90 7.13
CA LEU A 80 -13.38 5.57 8.18
C LEU A 80 -13.52 6.54 9.36
N THR A 81 -13.06 6.13 10.54
CA THR A 81 -12.83 7.08 11.63
C THR A 81 -11.67 8.04 11.27
N SER A 82 -11.51 9.12 12.03
CA SER A 82 -10.37 10.02 11.81
C SER A 82 -9.01 9.35 12.05
N ASP A 83 -8.94 8.40 12.99
CA ASP A 83 -7.72 7.64 13.27
C ASP A 83 -7.42 6.66 12.12
N ASP A 84 -8.43 5.94 11.66
CA ASP A 84 -8.30 4.98 10.54
C ASP A 84 -8.00 5.68 9.22
N CYS A 85 -8.61 6.83 8.94
CA CYS A 85 -8.22 7.68 7.82
C CYS A 85 -6.73 8.08 7.92
N SER A 86 -6.25 8.42 9.12
CA SER A 86 -4.83 8.70 9.33
C SER A 86 -3.94 7.48 9.08
N ARG A 87 -4.36 6.29 9.54
CA ARG A 87 -3.64 5.04 9.33
C ARG A 87 -3.55 4.67 7.84
N TRP A 88 -4.67 4.76 7.12
CA TRP A 88 -4.73 4.49 5.68
C TRP A 88 -3.83 5.44 4.88
N THR A 89 -3.94 6.74 5.10
CA THR A 89 -3.10 7.74 4.40
C THR A 89 -1.61 7.54 4.71
N ARG A 90 -1.25 7.17 5.96
CA ARG A 90 0.13 6.84 6.33
C ARG A 90 0.66 5.59 5.63
N CYS A 91 -0.16 4.54 5.50
CA CYS A 91 0.19 3.33 4.75
C CYS A 91 0.43 3.65 3.27
N CYS A 92 -0.48 4.39 2.65
CA CYS A 92 -0.34 4.92 1.29
C CYS A 92 0.98 5.65 1.07
N HIS A 93 1.28 6.65 1.91
CA HIS A 93 2.52 7.40 1.79
C HIS A 93 3.77 6.56 2.06
N ALA A 94 3.68 5.53 2.91
CA ALA A 94 4.78 4.59 3.12
C ALA A 94 5.05 3.76 1.86
N ALA A 95 4.01 3.28 1.17
CA ALA A 95 4.15 2.58 -0.11
C ALA A 95 4.78 3.50 -1.18
N ILE A 96 4.29 4.74 -1.33
CA ILE A 96 4.87 5.72 -2.28
C ILE A 96 6.34 5.98 -1.98
N ARG A 97 6.71 6.19 -0.70
CA ARG A 97 8.12 6.32 -0.32
C ARG A 97 8.94 5.07 -0.64
N CYS A 98 8.36 3.88 -0.50
CA CYS A 98 9.02 2.64 -0.88
C CYS A 98 9.28 2.59 -2.38
N CYS A 99 8.28 2.91 -3.20
CA CYS A 99 8.42 2.99 -4.66
C CYS A 99 9.54 3.97 -5.05
N ASN A 100 9.54 5.18 -4.48
CA ASN A 100 10.61 6.15 -4.69
C ASN A 100 11.98 5.60 -4.31
N ARG A 101 12.09 4.90 -3.18
CA ARG A 101 13.33 4.24 -2.77
C ARG A 101 13.78 3.21 -3.80
N GLN A 102 12.87 2.36 -4.28
CA GLN A 102 13.19 1.32 -5.27
C GLN A 102 13.76 1.90 -6.58
N LEU A 103 13.19 3.02 -7.05
CA LEU A 103 13.60 3.69 -8.29
C LEU A 103 14.93 4.44 -8.17
N ASN A 104 15.20 5.03 -7.00
CA ASN A 104 16.37 5.89 -6.79
C ASN A 104 17.59 5.16 -6.24
N GLU A 105 17.41 3.99 -5.60
CA GLU A 105 18.54 3.19 -5.14
C GLU A 105 19.24 2.51 -6.33
N PRO A 106 20.59 2.52 -6.38
CA PRO A 106 21.33 1.86 -7.47
C PRO A 106 20.94 0.39 -7.62
N LEU A 107 20.89 -0.09 -8.86
CA LEU A 107 20.75 -1.53 -9.11
C LEU A 107 21.90 -2.28 -8.45
N ARG A 108 21.58 -3.36 -7.74
CA ARG A 108 22.59 -4.24 -7.16
C ARG A 108 23.37 -4.90 -8.29
N ASN A 109 24.67 -4.60 -8.37
CA ASN A 109 25.57 -5.17 -9.37
C ASN A 109 26.33 -6.36 -8.78
N THR A 110 25.64 -7.50 -8.61
CA THR A 110 26.24 -8.77 -8.17
C THR A 110 25.72 -9.94 -9.00
N THR A 111 26.52 -11.00 -9.07
CA THR A 111 26.13 -12.33 -9.57
C THR A 111 25.57 -13.23 -8.47
N ASP A 112 25.71 -12.83 -7.21
CA ASP A 112 25.20 -13.59 -6.07
C ASP A 112 23.66 -13.65 -6.08
N LEU A 113 23.10 -14.70 -5.46
CA LEU A 113 21.66 -14.81 -5.30
C LEU A 113 21.15 -13.83 -4.24
N PHE A 114 20.09 -13.09 -4.56
CA PHE A 114 19.43 -12.16 -3.65
C PHE A 114 17.92 -12.11 -3.91
N CYS A 115 17.15 -11.72 -2.90
CA CYS A 115 15.77 -11.30 -3.02
C CYS A 115 15.74 -9.82 -3.42
N PRO A 116 15.08 -9.44 -4.54
CA PRO A 116 14.98 -8.04 -4.92
C PRO A 116 14.21 -7.22 -3.87
N ARG A 117 14.50 -5.92 -3.81
CA ARG A 117 13.71 -4.95 -3.05
C ARG A 117 12.21 -5.02 -3.38
N THR A 118 11.36 -4.72 -2.41
CA THR A 118 9.90 -4.83 -2.56
C THR A 118 9.13 -4.09 -1.47
N TRP A 119 7.89 -3.72 -1.80
CA TRP A 119 6.83 -3.41 -0.85
C TRP A 119 6.04 -4.67 -0.52
N ASP A 120 5.97 -5.07 0.75
CA ASP A 120 5.27 -6.30 1.14
C ASP A 120 3.77 -6.12 1.46
N GLY A 121 3.29 -4.87 1.44
CA GLY A 121 1.95 -4.47 1.88
C GLY A 121 1.95 -3.52 3.09
N PHE A 122 3.00 -3.54 3.91
CA PHE A 122 3.19 -2.70 5.10
C PHE A 122 4.62 -2.14 5.23
N GLY A 123 5.60 -2.78 4.63
CA GLY A 123 7.02 -2.57 4.84
C GLY A 123 7.76 -2.44 3.53
N CYS A 124 8.81 -1.63 3.55
CA CYS A 124 9.74 -1.53 2.43
C CYS A 124 11.01 -2.32 2.74
N PHE A 125 11.27 -3.34 1.93
CA PHE A 125 12.46 -4.18 2.03
C PHE A 125 13.41 -3.86 0.87
N GLY A 126 14.70 -3.73 1.19
CA GLY A 126 15.76 -3.57 0.19
C GLY A 126 16.20 -4.90 -0.41
N ASP A 127 17.15 -4.85 -1.34
CA ASP A 127 17.78 -6.07 -1.86
C ASP A 127 18.44 -6.83 -0.71
N THR A 128 18.13 -8.12 -0.57
CA THR A 128 18.54 -8.95 0.56
C THR A 128 19.24 -10.21 0.05
N ASP A 129 20.45 -10.48 0.52
CA ASP A 129 21.20 -11.67 0.10
C ASP A 129 20.47 -12.97 0.44
N ALA A 130 20.64 -13.98 -0.41
CA ALA A 130 20.02 -15.28 -0.18
C ALA A 130 20.41 -15.85 1.19
N SER A 131 19.44 -16.47 1.86
CA SER A 131 19.60 -17.02 3.22
C SER A 131 19.84 -16.00 4.33
N GLN A 132 19.72 -14.69 4.07
CA GLN A 132 19.75 -13.65 5.11
C GLN A 132 18.35 -13.34 5.63
N ARG A 133 18.28 -12.89 6.88
CA ARG A 133 17.07 -12.35 7.50
C ARG A 133 17.23 -10.85 7.71
N VAL A 134 16.25 -10.09 7.27
CA VAL A 134 16.17 -8.63 7.45
C VAL A 134 14.94 -8.28 8.28
N HIS A 135 15.04 -7.18 8.99
CA HIS A 135 14.01 -6.71 9.91
C HIS A 135 13.74 -5.22 9.68
N ILE A 136 12.48 -4.83 9.87
CA ILE A 136 12.05 -3.44 9.97
C ILE A 136 11.24 -3.28 11.25
N ASN A 137 11.16 -2.06 11.76
CA ASN A 137 10.21 -1.75 12.84
C ASN A 137 8.77 -1.88 12.33
N CYS A 138 7.87 -2.33 13.19
CA CYS A 138 6.44 -2.35 12.89
C CYS A 138 5.95 -0.93 12.52
N PRO A 139 5.35 -0.72 11.34
CA PRO A 139 4.85 0.58 10.96
C PRO A 139 3.73 1.05 11.90
N LEU A 140 3.79 2.31 12.35
CA LEU A 140 2.86 2.86 13.35
C LEU A 140 1.40 3.02 12.88
N TYR A 141 1.11 2.76 11.61
CA TYR A 141 -0.26 2.76 11.09
C TYR A 141 -0.94 1.38 11.19
N ILE A 142 -0.19 0.33 11.54
CA ILE A 142 -0.77 -0.98 11.88
C ILE A 142 -1.34 -0.91 13.30
N GLU A 143 -2.51 -1.50 13.50
CA GLU A 143 -3.11 -1.61 14.82
C GLU A 143 -2.17 -2.38 15.77
N HIS A 144 -1.99 -1.87 16.98
CA HIS A 144 -1.09 -2.46 17.98
C HIS A 144 0.38 -2.60 17.53
N ALA A 145 0.85 -1.77 16.58
CA ALA A 145 2.27 -1.70 16.22
C ALA A 145 3.18 -1.30 17.38
N SER A 146 2.61 -0.64 18.40
CA SER A 146 3.27 -0.39 19.68
C SER A 146 2.89 -1.48 20.68
N PRO A 147 3.86 -2.06 21.43
CA PRO A 147 3.56 -2.97 22.53
C PRO A 147 2.79 -2.29 23.67
N TRP A 148 2.80 -0.96 23.70
CA TRP A 148 1.97 -0.11 24.54
C TRP A 148 0.85 0.46 23.68
N GLY A 149 0.05 -0.41 23.07
CA GLY A 149 -1.02 0.02 22.17
C GLY A 149 -1.87 1.14 22.77
N LYS A 150 -2.72 1.76 21.95
CA LYS A 150 -3.99 2.18 22.55
C LYS A 150 -4.67 0.95 23.15
#